data_AF-A0A7S4JK77-F1
#
_entry.id   AF-A0A7S4JK77-F1
#
_cell.length_a   1.000
_cell.length_b   1.000
_cell.length_c   1.000
_cell.angle_alpha   90.00
_cell.angle_beta   90.00
_cell.angle_gamma   90.00
#
_symmetry.space_group_name_H-M   'P 1'
#
loop_
_entity.id
_entity.type
_entity.pdbx_description
1 polymer ?
#
loop_
_entity_poly.entity_id
_entity_poly.type
_entity_poly.pdbx_seq_one_letter_code
_entity_poly.pdbx_strand_id
1 'polypeptide(L)'
;ANYSRRLRKASMLATIYYVAATLSCGEAHRGSKNCRMPGSMGTAGATAKKRRDFVMRREMITLLAILPFSHGFSPCGPTLLVSRNRHTKASSRANHTWQDVPVVKENSPPSPSFSAPAMWHRNRRKAMIDKYGDKLLSLERSSSSQSLAVPLLLLANTSLATMSMLAGSLHPLQVVLLSIFPGSMFSLWQLQILHDCLHGCLLDKSKSRFPFGIKKQNIQKWLLFWGSMPSVFGYYLYLRFGHLTHHNHVGDSEKATLAKLFDSDQSDFEDGDVLFVAHRMKLKGDVGPKFHVSSALTGGEKRELKMSISKSGFNAWKLQRPMRNGLAFASSFLFERFMLMINDVVVALIGRNFFFPNKPQKFHDDCALYCRCAVAVRAVLLALAGWKSLLFLFLSETLWSIPPHPACAMFVTNHGSGVDDHTGICIPSSSTYAGRWYSLFTLGTNYHCEHHDFPTIPLHKLGQLRKIAPEFYRAGNRDNIFSKMRKAFATPDFYACMDVNTLE
;
A
#
# COMPACT_ATOMS: atom_id res chain seq x y z
N ALA A 1 -36.56 17.11 0.64
CA ALA A 1 -36.43 16.36 -0.63
C ALA A 1 -34.97 16.05 -1.04
N ASN A 2 -34.05 17.03 -1.02
CA ASN A 2 -32.64 16.79 -1.41
C ASN A 2 -31.85 15.86 -0.46
N TYR A 3 -32.18 15.85 0.83
CA TYR A 3 -31.54 14.96 1.81
C TYR A 3 -31.90 13.48 1.62
N SER A 4 -33.18 13.17 1.32
CA SER A 4 -33.64 11.79 1.11
C SER A 4 -33.19 11.22 -0.25
N ARG A 5 -33.03 12.05 -1.29
CA ARG A 5 -32.38 11.64 -2.55
C ARG A 5 -30.89 11.32 -2.36
N ARG A 6 -30.20 12.00 -1.44
CA ARG A 6 -28.76 11.79 -1.16
C ARG A 6 -28.52 10.55 -0.28
N LEU A 7 -29.38 10.27 0.69
CA LEU A 7 -29.36 9.02 1.47
C LEU A 7 -29.56 7.77 0.57
N ARG A 8 -30.46 7.86 -0.43
CA ARG A 8 -30.65 6.79 -1.42
C ARG A 8 -29.41 6.56 -2.29
N LYS A 9 -28.67 7.63 -2.64
CA LYS A 9 -27.40 7.53 -3.39
C LYS A 9 -26.25 6.95 -2.55
N ALA A 10 -26.18 7.26 -1.26
CA ALA A 10 -25.21 6.66 -0.34
C ALA A 10 -25.48 5.15 -0.12
N SER A 11 -26.76 4.76 0.02
CA SER A 11 -27.18 3.35 0.05
C SER A 11 -26.87 2.61 -1.25
N MET A 12 -26.95 3.29 -2.39
CA MET A 12 -26.57 2.73 -3.70
C MET A 12 -25.06 2.44 -3.80
N LEU A 13 -24.19 3.25 -3.19
CA LEU A 13 -22.74 2.98 -3.14
C LEU A 13 -22.38 1.88 -2.14
N ALA A 14 -23.05 1.80 -0.98
CA ALA A 14 -22.94 0.65 -0.09
C ALA A 14 -23.37 -0.64 -0.80
N THR A 15 -24.39 -0.54 -1.66
CA THR A 15 -24.83 -1.65 -2.53
C THR A 15 -23.82 -1.92 -3.64
N ILE A 16 -23.16 -0.93 -4.24
CA ILE A 16 -22.09 -1.14 -5.22
C ILE A 16 -20.85 -1.79 -4.57
N TYR A 17 -20.48 -1.41 -3.35
CA TYR A 17 -19.42 -2.08 -2.59
C TYR A 17 -19.82 -3.52 -2.21
N TYR A 18 -21.08 -3.74 -1.83
CA TYR A 18 -21.62 -5.08 -1.53
C TYR A 18 -21.73 -5.95 -2.80
N VAL A 19 -22.10 -5.35 -3.93
CA VAL A 19 -22.21 -6.00 -5.26
C VAL A 19 -20.84 -6.27 -5.86
N ALA A 20 -19.87 -5.37 -5.72
CA ALA A 20 -18.48 -5.62 -6.10
C ALA A 20 -17.86 -6.73 -5.23
N ALA A 21 -18.15 -6.74 -3.92
CA ALA A 21 -17.72 -7.81 -3.02
C ALA A 21 -18.39 -9.16 -3.35
N THR A 22 -19.64 -9.18 -3.83
CA THR A 22 -20.36 -10.41 -4.20
C THR A 22 -20.10 -10.87 -5.64
N LEU A 23 -19.82 -9.96 -6.59
CA LEU A 23 -19.38 -10.29 -7.96
C LEU A 23 -17.96 -10.87 -7.97
N SER A 24 -17.09 -10.47 -7.03
CA SER A 24 -15.80 -11.14 -6.77
C SER A 24 -15.97 -12.61 -6.34
N CYS A 25 -17.15 -12.99 -5.82
CA CYS A 25 -17.53 -14.39 -5.56
C CYS A 25 -18.13 -15.10 -6.80
N GLY A 26 -18.69 -14.35 -7.76
CA GLY A 26 -19.43 -14.87 -8.91
C GLY A 26 -18.58 -15.23 -10.13
N GLU A 27 -17.39 -14.65 -10.29
CA GLU A 27 -16.49 -14.97 -11.41
C GLU A 27 -15.79 -16.34 -11.28
N ALA A 28 -15.95 -17.04 -10.14
CA ALA A 28 -15.47 -18.42 -9.95
C ALA A 28 -16.30 -19.49 -10.71
N HIS A 29 -17.40 -19.11 -11.38
CA HIS A 29 -18.28 -20.04 -12.09
C HIS A 29 -18.50 -19.68 -13.57
N ARG A 30 -17.41 -19.51 -14.34
CA ARG A 30 -17.45 -19.69 -15.81
C ARG A 30 -16.16 -20.36 -16.31
N GLY A 31 -16.07 -21.66 -16.08
CA GLY A 31 -14.90 -22.42 -16.53
C GLY A 31 -15.05 -23.93 -16.33
N SER A 32 -16.15 -24.53 -16.80
CA SER A 32 -16.17 -25.96 -17.15
C SER A 32 -17.45 -26.27 -17.93
N LYS A 33 -17.34 -26.40 -19.25
CA LYS A 33 -18.28 -27.15 -20.07
C LYS A 33 -17.48 -28.32 -20.63
N ASN A 34 -17.59 -29.48 -19.98
CA ASN A 34 -17.45 -30.82 -20.58
C ASN A 34 -17.67 -31.88 -19.51
N CYS A 35 -18.92 -32.31 -19.35
CA CYS A 35 -19.22 -33.63 -18.78
C CYS A 35 -20.28 -34.30 -19.66
N ARG A 36 -19.89 -35.43 -20.25
CA ARG A 36 -20.78 -36.39 -20.91
C ARG A 36 -21.64 -37.09 -19.85
N MET A 37 -22.92 -37.26 -20.18
CA MET A 37 -23.87 -38.13 -19.48
C MET A 37 -23.51 -39.61 -19.69
N PRO A 38 -23.98 -40.50 -18.80
CA PRO A 38 -24.74 -41.66 -19.26
C PRO A 38 -26.10 -41.78 -18.59
N GLY A 39 -26.95 -42.61 -19.20
CA GLY A 39 -28.41 -42.58 -19.13
C GLY A 39 -29.09 -43.24 -17.92
N SER A 40 -30.34 -42.78 -17.76
CA SER A 40 -31.59 -43.51 -17.47
C SER A 40 -31.79 -44.28 -16.16
N MET A 41 -32.74 -43.82 -15.34
CA MET A 41 -34.12 -44.37 -15.18
C MET A 41 -34.69 -43.95 -13.82
N GLY A 42 -35.99 -43.62 -13.76
CA GLY A 42 -36.75 -43.52 -12.50
C GLY A 42 -37.75 -42.37 -12.43
N THR A 43 -39.02 -42.67 -12.67
CA THR A 43 -40.20 -41.80 -12.70
C THR A 43 -40.86 -41.55 -11.33
N ALA A 44 -41.79 -40.56 -11.33
CA ALA A 44 -42.84 -40.21 -10.34
C ALA A 44 -42.44 -39.14 -9.30
N GLY A 45 -43.24 -38.12 -8.95
CA GLY A 45 -44.58 -37.69 -9.35
C GLY A 45 -45.12 -36.68 -8.32
N ALA A 46 -45.75 -35.59 -8.79
CA ALA A 46 -46.68 -34.67 -8.08
C ALA A 46 -46.13 -33.88 -6.83
N THR A 47 -46.44 -32.62 -6.55
CA THR A 47 -47.68 -31.83 -6.68
C THR A 47 -47.34 -30.33 -6.64
N ALA A 48 -48.16 -29.54 -7.34
CA ALA A 48 -48.15 -28.08 -7.35
C ALA A 48 -49.02 -27.49 -6.23
N LYS A 49 -48.59 -26.38 -5.62
CA LYS A 49 -49.50 -25.44 -4.92
C LYS A 49 -49.11 -23.99 -5.19
N LYS A 50 -49.97 -23.32 -5.97
CA LYS A 50 -50.22 -21.85 -6.09
C LYS A 50 -50.22 -21.18 -4.70
N ARG A 51 -50.01 -19.88 -4.47
CA ARG A 51 -49.90 -18.61 -5.23
C ARG A 51 -49.50 -17.55 -4.19
N ARG A 52 -48.74 -16.52 -4.57
CA ARG A 52 -49.19 -15.11 -4.54
C ARG A 52 -48.10 -14.18 -5.06
N ASP A 53 -48.47 -13.53 -6.15
CA ASP A 53 -47.73 -12.53 -6.89
C ASP A 53 -47.55 -11.25 -6.08
N PHE A 54 -46.34 -10.66 -6.13
CA PHE A 54 -46.14 -9.23 -5.93
C PHE A 54 -45.37 -8.70 -7.13
N VAL A 55 -46.08 -7.92 -7.95
CA VAL A 55 -45.61 -7.28 -9.18
C VAL A 55 -44.75 -6.07 -8.80
N MET A 56 -43.49 -6.03 -9.23
CA MET A 56 -42.73 -4.79 -9.39
C MET A 56 -42.10 -4.75 -10.79
N ARG A 57 -42.43 -3.68 -11.50
CA ARG A 57 -42.25 -3.46 -12.93
C ARG A 57 -40.77 -3.37 -13.33
N ARG A 58 -40.48 -3.90 -14.51
CA ARG A 58 -39.25 -3.69 -15.29
C ARG A 58 -39.17 -2.23 -15.77
N GLU A 59 -38.18 -1.48 -15.32
CA GLU A 59 -37.58 -0.37 -16.07
C GLU A 59 -36.12 -0.18 -15.62
N MET A 60 -35.17 -0.85 -16.27
CA MET A 60 -33.76 -0.42 -16.26
C MET A 60 -32.89 -1.14 -17.31
N ILE A 61 -33.27 -1.04 -18.59
CA ILE A 61 -32.35 -1.27 -19.70
C ILE A 61 -32.70 -0.23 -20.76
N THR A 62 -31.83 0.77 -20.92
CA THR A 62 -31.55 1.58 -22.13
C THR A 62 -30.99 2.92 -21.66
N LEU A 63 -29.66 3.04 -21.54
CA LEU A 63 -28.92 4.31 -21.55
C LEU A 63 -27.41 4.03 -21.61
N LEU A 64 -26.99 3.39 -22.71
CA LEU A 64 -25.60 3.31 -23.17
C LEU A 64 -25.60 3.10 -24.69
N ALA A 65 -26.10 4.10 -25.42
CA ALA A 65 -25.86 4.28 -26.84
C ALA A 65 -26.31 5.70 -27.18
N ILE A 66 -25.35 6.57 -27.53
CA ILE A 66 -25.43 7.70 -28.48
C ILE A 66 -24.11 8.45 -28.29
N LEU A 67 -23.18 8.28 -29.21
CA LEU A 67 -22.46 9.35 -29.92
C LEU A 67 -21.76 8.71 -31.14
N PRO A 68 -21.92 9.26 -32.36
CA PRO A 68 -21.37 8.69 -33.57
C PRO A 68 -19.96 9.24 -33.82
N PHE A 69 -19.03 8.38 -34.21
CA PHE A 69 -17.84 8.79 -34.97
C PHE A 69 -17.62 7.79 -36.10
N SER A 70 -18.08 8.21 -37.28
CA SER A 70 -17.70 7.68 -38.58
C SER A 70 -16.40 8.35 -39.02
N HIS A 71 -15.34 7.57 -39.22
CA HIS A 71 -14.58 7.51 -40.47
C HIS A 71 -13.44 6.50 -40.35
N GLY A 72 -13.32 5.68 -41.39
CA GLY A 72 -12.58 4.43 -41.39
C GLY A 72 -11.08 4.61 -41.61
N PHE A 73 -10.34 3.60 -41.16
CA PHE A 73 -9.04 3.23 -41.68
C PHE A 73 -8.92 1.71 -41.65
N SER A 74 -8.76 1.12 -42.84
CA SER A 74 -8.43 -0.30 -43.03
C SER A 74 -6.97 -0.56 -42.64
N PRO A 75 -6.64 -1.75 -42.08
CA PRO A 75 -5.26 -2.14 -41.83
C PRO A 75 -4.67 -2.86 -43.06
N CYS A 76 -3.62 -2.29 -43.66
CA CYS A 76 -2.69 -3.02 -44.51
C CYS A 76 -1.63 -3.67 -43.62
N GLY A 77 -1.60 -5.01 -43.59
CA GLY A 77 -0.43 -5.76 -43.11
C GLY A 77 0.54 -6.04 -44.25
N PRO A 78 1.82 -6.30 -43.96
CA PRO A 78 2.68 -7.04 -44.87
C PRO A 78 2.86 -8.47 -44.38
N THR A 79 2.46 -9.36 -45.28
CA THR A 79 2.85 -10.76 -45.45
C THR A 79 4.36 -10.96 -45.28
N LEU A 80 4.79 -11.91 -44.46
CA LEU A 80 6.12 -12.50 -44.56
C LEU A 80 6.05 -14.03 -44.38
N LEU A 81 6.11 -14.67 -45.55
CA LEU A 81 6.79 -15.92 -45.91
C LEU A 81 6.96 -17.03 -44.86
N VAL A 82 6.19 -18.07 -45.12
CA VAL A 82 6.42 -19.47 -44.72
C VAL A 82 7.75 -19.97 -45.28
N SER A 83 8.61 -20.51 -44.42
CA SER A 83 9.56 -21.57 -44.78
C SER A 83 9.20 -22.83 -44.01
N ARG A 84 8.71 -23.83 -44.76
CA ARG A 84 8.48 -25.21 -44.31
C ARG A 84 9.83 -25.93 -44.30
N ASN A 85 10.16 -26.61 -43.21
CA ASN A 85 10.88 -27.88 -43.31
C ASN A 85 10.11 -28.97 -42.56
N ARG A 86 9.75 -30.01 -43.31
CA ARG A 86 9.13 -31.25 -42.85
C ARG A 86 10.22 -32.15 -42.28
N HIS A 87 9.96 -32.84 -41.17
CA HIS A 87 10.28 -34.26 -41.04
C HIS A 87 9.28 -34.97 -40.11
N THR A 88 8.51 -35.86 -40.74
CA THR A 88 8.00 -37.19 -40.33
C THR A 88 7.52 -37.50 -38.90
N LYS A 89 6.31 -38.07 -38.88
CA LYS A 89 5.56 -38.67 -37.76
C LYS A 89 6.29 -39.81 -37.05
N ALA A 90 6.06 -39.92 -35.74
CA ALA A 90 5.78 -41.21 -35.09
C ALA A 90 4.87 -41.00 -33.86
N SER A 91 3.77 -41.75 -33.82
CA SER A 91 2.84 -41.86 -32.71
C SER A 91 3.31 -42.99 -31.79
N SER A 92 3.50 -42.73 -30.50
CA SER A 92 3.34 -43.78 -29.49
C SER A 92 2.79 -43.19 -28.20
N ARG A 93 1.83 -43.92 -27.63
CA ARG A 93 1.07 -43.60 -26.43
C ARG A 93 1.70 -44.42 -25.32
N ALA A 94 2.34 -43.79 -24.33
CA ALA A 94 2.83 -44.49 -23.14
C ALA A 94 2.84 -43.56 -21.92
N ASN A 95 2.37 -44.13 -20.81
CA ASN A 95 2.22 -43.52 -19.50
C ASN A 95 3.54 -42.99 -18.94
N HIS A 96 3.56 -41.76 -18.42
CA HIS A 96 4.69 -41.25 -17.65
C HIS A 96 4.30 -41.01 -16.19
N THR A 97 4.74 -41.95 -15.36
CA THR A 97 5.11 -41.80 -13.96
C THR A 97 6.19 -40.73 -13.81
N TRP A 98 6.07 -39.89 -12.78
CA TRP A 98 7.05 -38.88 -12.42
C TRP A 98 8.36 -39.55 -11.99
N GLN A 99 9.40 -39.47 -12.82
CA GLN A 99 10.78 -39.78 -12.45
C GLN A 99 11.68 -38.60 -12.83
N ASP A 100 12.32 -38.06 -11.79
CA ASP A 100 13.64 -37.43 -11.69
C ASP A 100 14.16 -36.62 -12.89
N VAL A 101 14.04 -35.29 -12.76
CA VAL A 101 14.78 -34.31 -13.54
C VAL A 101 16.18 -34.16 -12.92
N PRO A 102 17.28 -34.19 -13.70
CA PRO A 102 18.63 -34.05 -13.16
C PRO A 102 18.83 -32.68 -12.52
N VAL A 103 19.32 -32.69 -11.28
CA VAL A 103 19.73 -31.51 -10.52
C VAL A 103 20.95 -30.88 -11.21
N VAL A 104 20.72 -29.84 -12.00
CA VAL A 104 21.74 -28.83 -12.26
C VAL A 104 21.93 -28.10 -10.92
N LYS A 105 23.11 -28.24 -10.31
CA LYS A 105 23.53 -27.40 -9.18
C LYS A 105 23.68 -25.97 -9.69
N GLU A 106 22.57 -25.24 -9.78
CA GLU A 106 22.61 -23.80 -9.76
C GLU A 106 23.17 -23.39 -8.41
N ASN A 107 24.25 -22.59 -8.45
CA ASN A 107 24.80 -21.92 -7.29
C ASN A 107 23.65 -21.31 -6.48
N SER A 108 23.60 -21.63 -5.19
CA SER A 108 22.62 -21.06 -4.28
C SER A 108 22.59 -19.53 -4.47
N PRO A 109 21.41 -18.90 -4.61
CA PRO A 109 21.35 -17.45 -4.63
C PRO A 109 22.04 -16.93 -3.37
N PRO A 110 22.87 -15.88 -3.45
CA PRO A 110 23.48 -15.31 -2.25
C PRO A 110 22.34 -15.01 -1.27
N SER A 111 22.47 -15.48 -0.03
CA SER A 111 21.55 -15.15 1.05
C SER A 111 21.22 -13.66 0.99
N PRO A 112 19.93 -13.24 1.08
CA PRO A 112 19.58 -11.84 0.93
C PRO A 112 20.44 -11.01 1.89
N SER A 113 21.27 -10.12 1.35
CA SER A 113 22.18 -9.31 2.14
C SER A 113 21.34 -8.28 2.91
N PHE A 114 21.11 -8.53 4.19
CA PHE A 114 20.44 -7.59 5.08
C PHE A 114 21.33 -6.38 5.32
N SER A 115 20.74 -5.19 5.37
CA SER A 115 21.45 -3.98 5.78
C SER A 115 21.89 -4.07 7.25
N ALA A 116 22.88 -3.28 7.67
CA ALA A 116 23.30 -3.23 9.07
C ALA A 116 22.13 -2.86 10.03
N PRO A 117 21.27 -1.88 9.71
CA PRO A 117 20.05 -1.63 10.47
C PRO A 117 19.07 -2.81 10.52
N ALA A 118 18.87 -3.53 9.42
CA ALA A 118 18.03 -4.72 9.40
C ALA A 118 18.62 -5.84 10.27
N MET A 119 19.95 -6.02 10.24
CA MET A 119 20.66 -6.96 11.10
C MET A 119 20.54 -6.60 12.58
N TRP A 120 20.55 -5.32 12.94
CA TRP A 120 20.30 -4.86 14.32
C TRP A 120 18.96 -5.37 14.86
N HIS A 121 17.89 -5.23 14.09
CA HIS A 121 16.57 -5.77 14.42
C HIS A 121 16.54 -7.29 14.53
N ARG A 122 17.17 -7.99 13.57
CA ARG A 122 17.22 -9.47 13.58
C ARG A 122 17.99 -10.01 14.79
N ASN A 123 19.08 -9.38 15.17
CA ASN A 123 19.88 -9.77 16.33
C ASN A 123 19.09 -9.58 17.63
N ARG A 124 18.36 -8.47 17.76
CA ARG A 124 17.45 -8.23 18.89
C ARG A 124 16.31 -9.24 18.94
N ARG A 125 15.69 -9.54 17.81
CA ARG A 125 14.66 -10.58 17.71
C ARG A 125 15.20 -11.93 18.20
N LYS A 126 16.40 -12.31 17.78
CA LYS A 126 17.06 -13.56 18.22
C LYS A 126 17.26 -13.55 19.73
N ALA A 127 17.89 -12.51 20.28
CA ALA A 127 18.12 -12.39 21.72
C ALA A 127 16.82 -12.41 22.55
N MET A 128 15.75 -11.79 22.05
CA MET A 128 14.42 -11.84 22.69
C MET A 128 13.82 -13.26 22.66
N ILE A 129 13.97 -14.00 21.55
CA ILE A 129 13.50 -15.39 21.45
C ILE A 129 14.32 -16.31 22.37
N ASP A 130 15.63 -16.12 22.44
CA ASP A 130 16.50 -16.92 23.32
C ASP A 130 16.09 -16.77 24.79
N LYS A 131 15.60 -15.59 25.20
CA LYS A 131 15.17 -15.30 26.59
C LYS A 131 13.69 -15.58 26.86
N TYR A 132 12.81 -15.35 25.89
CA TYR A 132 11.35 -15.35 26.07
C TYR A 132 10.60 -16.19 25.03
N GLY A 133 11.27 -17.14 24.39
CA GLY A 133 10.79 -17.91 23.24
C GLY A 133 9.38 -18.46 23.41
N ASP A 134 9.08 -19.10 24.54
CA ASP A 134 7.77 -19.70 24.79
C ASP A 134 6.62 -18.67 24.71
N LYS A 135 6.84 -17.47 25.28
CA LYS A 135 5.84 -16.39 25.29
C LYS A 135 5.77 -15.69 23.93
N LEU A 136 6.92 -15.38 23.34
CA LEU A 136 6.99 -14.59 22.10
C LEU A 136 6.59 -15.37 20.87
N LEU A 137 7.05 -16.62 20.73
CA LEU A 137 6.65 -17.47 19.61
C LEU A 137 5.17 -17.86 19.71
N SER A 138 4.66 -18.07 20.93
CA SER A 138 3.22 -18.25 21.14
C SER A 138 2.43 -17.02 20.72
N LEU A 139 2.84 -15.82 21.16
CA LEU A 139 2.21 -14.57 20.77
C LEU A 139 2.24 -14.38 19.25
N GLU A 140 3.39 -14.57 18.60
CA GLU A 140 3.55 -14.41 17.16
C GLU A 140 2.72 -15.42 16.37
N ARG A 141 2.75 -16.71 16.72
CA ARG A 141 2.05 -17.76 15.95
C ARG A 141 0.54 -17.75 16.14
N SER A 142 0.07 -17.46 17.36
CA SER A 142 -1.36 -17.53 17.69
C SER A 142 -2.11 -16.23 17.40
N SER A 143 -1.42 -15.09 17.31
CA SER A 143 -2.08 -13.81 17.07
C SER A 143 -2.43 -13.59 15.61
N SER A 144 -3.63 -13.07 15.41
CA SER A 144 -4.05 -12.40 14.17
C SER A 144 -4.87 -11.18 14.53
N SER A 145 -4.94 -10.19 13.64
CA SER A 145 -5.84 -9.04 13.83
C SER A 145 -7.23 -9.26 13.23
N GLN A 146 -7.55 -10.44 12.70
CA GLN A 146 -8.74 -10.68 11.85
C GLN A 146 -10.05 -10.16 12.44
N SER A 147 -10.32 -10.48 13.72
CA SER A 147 -11.57 -10.12 14.40
C SER A 147 -11.71 -8.61 14.65
N LEU A 148 -10.61 -7.87 14.67
CA LEU A 148 -10.57 -6.43 14.89
C LEU A 148 -10.39 -5.67 13.58
N ALA A 149 -9.39 -6.04 12.81
CA ALA A 149 -8.92 -5.36 11.62
C ALA A 149 -9.91 -5.44 10.44
N VAL A 150 -10.57 -6.60 10.20
CA VAL A 150 -11.52 -6.70 9.09
C VAL A 150 -12.73 -5.76 9.30
N PRO A 151 -13.41 -5.76 10.46
CA PRO A 151 -14.47 -4.79 10.72
C PRO A 151 -13.98 -3.34 10.71
N LEU A 152 -12.79 -3.06 11.28
CA LEU A 152 -12.24 -1.70 11.29
C LEU A 152 -11.86 -1.19 9.90
N LEU A 153 -11.38 -2.06 9.00
CA LEU A 153 -11.10 -1.69 7.61
C LEU A 153 -12.39 -1.33 6.87
N LEU A 154 -13.44 -2.13 7.06
CA LEU A 154 -14.75 -1.83 6.51
C LEU A 154 -15.27 -0.50 7.06
N LEU A 155 -15.15 -0.27 8.38
CA LEU A 155 -15.54 0.98 9.03
C LEU A 155 -14.74 2.16 8.47
N ALA A 156 -13.42 2.04 8.34
CA ALA A 156 -12.56 3.10 7.83
C ALA A 156 -12.92 3.46 6.39
N ASN A 157 -13.04 2.46 5.50
CA ASN A 157 -13.33 2.69 4.09
C ASN A 157 -14.73 3.27 3.87
N THR A 158 -15.74 2.76 4.58
CA THR A 158 -17.11 3.28 4.51
C THR A 158 -17.20 4.69 5.08
N SER A 159 -16.47 4.98 6.16
CA SER A 159 -16.41 6.30 6.78
C SER A 159 -15.72 7.32 5.86
N LEU A 160 -14.58 6.96 5.25
CA LEU A 160 -13.89 7.79 4.25
C LEU A 160 -14.77 8.07 3.03
N ALA A 161 -15.43 7.05 2.48
CA ALA A 161 -16.35 7.21 1.35
C ALA A 161 -17.53 8.13 1.70
N THR A 162 -18.15 7.91 2.86
CA THR A 162 -19.32 8.68 3.29
C THR A 162 -18.96 10.14 3.58
N MET A 163 -17.87 10.39 4.30
CA MET A 163 -17.39 11.74 4.58
C MET A 163 -16.94 12.47 3.31
N SER A 164 -16.33 11.76 2.36
CA SER A 164 -16.02 12.31 1.03
C SER A 164 -17.29 12.75 0.29
N MET A 165 -18.38 11.98 0.37
CA MET A 165 -19.67 12.40 -0.19
C MET A 165 -20.27 13.61 0.54
N LEU A 166 -20.19 13.62 1.88
CA LEU A 166 -20.71 14.73 2.70
C LEU A 166 -19.95 16.04 2.44
N ALA A 167 -18.63 15.96 2.23
CA ALA A 167 -17.75 17.09 1.93
C ALA A 167 -18.25 17.94 0.74
N GLY A 168 -18.97 17.33 -0.21
CA GLY A 168 -19.60 18.04 -1.31
C GLY A 168 -20.57 19.16 -0.90
N SER A 169 -21.23 19.00 0.26
CA SER A 169 -22.16 20.00 0.80
C SER A 169 -21.54 20.95 1.84
N LEU A 170 -20.32 20.68 2.29
CA LEU A 170 -19.68 21.43 3.36
C LEU A 170 -18.93 22.65 2.81
N HIS A 171 -18.72 23.65 3.66
CA HIS A 171 -17.77 24.73 3.38
C HIS A 171 -16.33 24.16 3.35
N PRO A 172 -15.40 24.65 2.51
CA PRO A 172 -14.03 24.13 2.46
C PRO A 172 -13.33 24.06 3.82
N LEU A 173 -13.55 25.03 4.71
CA LEU A 173 -13.00 24.99 6.08
C LEU A 173 -13.54 23.80 6.89
N GLN A 174 -14.82 23.47 6.76
CA GLN A 174 -15.40 22.30 7.41
C GLN A 174 -14.82 21.00 6.84
N VAL A 175 -14.50 20.97 5.54
CA VAL A 175 -13.79 19.84 4.91
C VAL A 175 -12.40 19.68 5.50
N VAL A 176 -11.65 20.77 5.70
CA VAL A 176 -10.35 20.73 6.38
C VAL A 176 -10.48 20.18 7.79
N LEU A 177 -11.43 20.66 8.59
CA LEU A 177 -11.65 20.16 9.96
C LEU A 177 -12.01 18.68 9.97
N LEU A 178 -12.93 18.25 9.09
CA LEU A 178 -13.32 16.85 8.93
C LEU A 178 -12.13 15.97 8.51
N SER A 179 -11.22 16.52 7.72
CA SER A 179 -10.00 15.82 7.25
C SER A 179 -8.96 15.71 8.37
N ILE A 180 -8.78 16.75 9.20
CA ILE A 180 -7.92 16.68 10.40
C ILE A 180 -8.45 15.59 11.34
N PHE A 181 -9.75 15.60 11.61
CA PHE A 181 -10.41 14.56 12.38
C PHE A 181 -11.89 14.46 12.01
N PRO A 182 -12.43 13.26 11.75
CA PRO A 182 -11.79 11.95 11.91
C PRO A 182 -11.11 11.41 10.64
N GLY A 183 -11.11 12.14 9.52
CA GLY A 183 -10.60 11.67 8.22
C GLY A 183 -9.19 11.11 8.27
N SER A 184 -8.24 11.87 8.84
CA SER A 184 -6.84 11.46 9.03
C SER A 184 -6.66 10.21 9.85
N MET A 185 -7.48 10.03 10.89
CA MET A 185 -7.44 8.83 11.72
C MET A 185 -7.88 7.59 10.93
N PHE A 186 -8.99 7.67 10.20
CA PHE A 186 -9.46 6.54 9.39
C PHE A 186 -8.53 6.21 8.24
N SER A 187 -7.92 7.22 7.61
CA SER A 187 -6.89 7.00 6.59
C SER A 187 -5.67 6.28 7.15
N LEU A 188 -5.16 6.71 8.31
CA LEU A 188 -4.07 6.03 9.00
C LEU A 188 -4.44 4.59 9.37
N TRP A 189 -5.66 4.35 9.87
CA TRP A 189 -6.13 3.00 10.19
C TRP A 189 -6.22 2.11 8.95
N GLN A 190 -6.70 2.65 7.82
CA GLN A 190 -6.75 1.93 6.54
C GLN A 190 -5.34 1.45 6.16
N LEU A 191 -4.35 2.35 6.08
CA LEU A 191 -2.96 2.01 5.81
C LEU A 191 -2.46 0.94 6.80
N GLN A 192 -2.75 1.13 8.08
CA GLN A 192 -2.17 0.30 9.12
C GLN A 192 -2.73 -1.13 9.15
N ILE A 193 -4.01 -1.29 8.83
CA ILE A 193 -4.65 -2.60 8.70
C ILE A 193 -4.14 -3.33 7.45
N LEU A 194 -4.01 -2.62 6.33
CA LEU A 194 -3.49 -3.21 5.09
C LEU A 194 -2.03 -3.62 5.21
N HIS A 195 -1.27 -2.93 6.04
CA HIS A 195 0.08 -3.32 6.42
C HIS A 195 0.11 -4.66 7.20
N ASP A 196 -0.79 -4.88 8.17
CA ASP A 196 -0.98 -6.21 8.79
C ASP A 196 -1.38 -7.28 7.76
N CYS A 197 -2.14 -6.90 6.72
CA CYS A 197 -2.53 -7.81 5.64
C CYS A 197 -1.31 -8.30 4.86
N LEU A 198 -0.40 -7.39 4.54
CA LEU A 198 0.84 -7.63 3.82
C LEU A 198 1.79 -8.54 4.59
N HIS A 199 1.94 -8.33 5.90
CA HIS A 199 2.75 -9.18 6.79
C HIS A 199 2.12 -10.53 7.13
N GLY A 200 0.92 -10.81 6.61
CA GLY A 200 0.24 -12.09 6.81
C GLY A 200 -0.32 -12.32 8.21
N CYS A 201 -0.41 -11.25 9.01
CA CYS A 201 -0.90 -11.29 10.38
C CYS A 201 -2.33 -10.73 10.53
N LEU A 202 -2.92 -10.17 9.47
CA LEU A 202 -4.34 -9.81 9.47
C LEU A 202 -5.24 -11.03 9.59
N LEU A 203 -5.15 -11.98 8.66
CA LEU A 203 -6.00 -13.17 8.67
C LEU A 203 -5.42 -14.24 9.59
N ASP A 204 -6.31 -15.06 10.17
CA ASP A 204 -5.97 -16.21 11.01
C ASP A 204 -4.83 -17.03 10.38
N LYS A 205 -3.75 -17.21 11.16
CA LYS A 205 -2.54 -17.89 10.71
C LYS A 205 -2.70 -19.40 10.63
N SER A 206 -3.63 -19.97 11.39
CA SER A 206 -3.94 -21.41 11.38
C SER A 206 -4.69 -21.85 10.11
N LYS A 207 -5.33 -20.90 9.41
CA LYS A 207 -6.16 -21.18 8.23
C LYS A 207 -5.39 -20.97 6.94
N SER A 208 -5.28 -22.02 6.13
CA SER A 208 -4.74 -21.95 4.77
C SER A 208 -5.82 -21.65 3.71
N ARG A 209 -7.08 -22.00 4.01
CA ARG A 209 -8.26 -21.78 3.17
C ARG A 209 -9.42 -21.22 3.98
N PHE A 210 -10.30 -20.52 3.28
CA PHE A 210 -11.51 -19.89 3.79
C PHE A 210 -12.74 -20.55 3.13
N PRO A 211 -13.99 -20.19 3.52
CA PRO A 211 -15.20 -20.77 2.92
C PRO A 211 -15.14 -20.80 1.38
N PHE A 212 -15.74 -21.84 0.79
CA PHE A 212 -15.68 -22.13 -0.66
C PHE A 212 -14.29 -22.49 -1.21
N GLY A 213 -13.34 -22.87 -0.34
CA GLY A 213 -12.03 -23.38 -0.75
C GLY A 213 -11.04 -22.33 -1.23
N ILE A 214 -11.35 -21.05 -1.04
CA ILE A 214 -10.52 -19.90 -1.46
C ILE A 214 -9.22 -19.89 -0.64
N LYS A 215 -8.07 -19.77 -1.32
CA LYS A 215 -6.76 -19.69 -0.68
C LYS A 215 -6.62 -18.38 0.12
N LYS A 216 -6.06 -18.45 1.33
CA LYS A 216 -5.77 -17.26 2.18
C LYS A 216 -5.03 -16.16 1.41
N GLN A 217 -4.04 -16.53 0.60
CA GLN A 217 -3.26 -15.59 -0.21
C GLN A 217 -4.10 -14.79 -1.19
N ASN A 218 -5.16 -15.37 -1.76
CA ASN A 218 -6.06 -14.66 -2.68
C ASN A 218 -6.88 -13.63 -1.91
N ILE A 219 -7.37 -13.98 -0.73
CA ILE A 219 -8.10 -13.06 0.14
C ILE A 219 -7.19 -11.92 0.58
N GLN A 220 -5.93 -12.19 0.95
CA GLN A 220 -4.97 -11.13 1.27
C GLN A 220 -4.74 -10.18 0.09
N LYS A 221 -4.57 -10.71 -1.13
CA LYS A 221 -4.44 -9.88 -2.33
C LYS A 221 -5.68 -9.02 -2.58
N TRP A 222 -6.88 -9.58 -2.40
CA TRP A 222 -8.12 -8.83 -2.55
C TRP A 222 -8.32 -7.78 -1.46
N LEU A 223 -8.01 -8.11 -0.20
CA LEU A 223 -8.05 -7.16 0.91
C LEU A 223 -7.05 -6.03 0.69
N LEU A 224 -5.83 -6.33 0.22
CA LEU A 224 -4.84 -5.31 -0.09
C LEU A 224 -5.33 -4.42 -1.25
N PHE A 225 -5.83 -5.02 -2.34
CA PHE A 225 -6.28 -4.28 -3.53
C PHE A 225 -7.52 -3.42 -3.27
N TRP A 226 -8.61 -4.03 -2.80
CA TRP A 226 -9.88 -3.31 -2.60
C TRP A 226 -9.91 -2.54 -1.29
N GLY A 227 -9.21 -3.02 -0.27
CA GLY A 227 -9.12 -2.35 1.01
C GLY A 227 -8.34 -1.04 0.95
N SER A 228 -7.46 -0.86 -0.05
CA SER A 228 -6.84 0.44 -0.34
C SER A 228 -7.79 1.46 -0.97
N MET A 229 -9.08 1.15 -1.16
CA MET A 229 -10.06 2.09 -1.72
C MET A 229 -11.20 2.40 -0.71
N PRO A 230 -11.67 3.65 -0.61
CA PRO A 230 -11.24 4.82 -1.36
C PRO A 230 -9.89 5.34 -0.84
N SER A 231 -9.02 5.73 -1.77
CA SER A 231 -7.75 6.41 -1.49
C SER A 231 -7.38 7.26 -2.70
N VAL A 232 -6.82 8.44 -2.47
CA VAL A 232 -6.17 9.23 -3.52
C VAL A 232 -4.66 9.04 -3.53
N PHE A 233 -4.13 8.37 -2.51
CA PHE A 233 -2.75 7.97 -2.37
C PHE A 233 -2.53 6.55 -2.92
N GLY A 234 -1.27 6.27 -3.29
CA GLY A 234 -0.87 4.96 -3.75
C GLY A 234 -0.63 3.96 -2.62
N TYR A 235 -1.53 3.82 -1.62
CA TYR A 235 -1.33 2.86 -0.52
C TYR A 235 -1.03 1.45 -1.04
N TYR A 236 -1.78 1.01 -2.04
CA TYR A 236 -1.54 -0.27 -2.70
C TYR A 236 -0.16 -0.35 -3.34
N LEU A 237 0.27 0.66 -4.09
CA LEU A 237 1.59 0.70 -4.74
C LEU A 237 2.71 0.61 -3.70
N TYR A 238 2.64 1.46 -2.67
CA TYR A 238 3.61 1.48 -1.58
C TYR A 238 3.67 0.14 -0.85
N LEU A 239 2.53 -0.38 -0.39
CA LEU A 239 2.47 -1.61 0.38
C LEU A 239 2.90 -2.82 -0.46
N ARG A 240 2.40 -2.93 -1.70
CA ARG A 240 2.68 -4.10 -2.54
C ARG A 240 4.13 -4.18 -2.97
N PHE A 241 4.73 -3.06 -3.35
CA PHE A 241 6.04 -3.06 -4.00
C PHE A 241 7.17 -2.53 -3.13
N GLY A 242 6.91 -1.75 -2.08
CA GLY A 242 7.97 -1.10 -1.31
C GLY A 242 8.09 -1.46 0.15
N HIS A 243 7.02 -1.93 0.79
CA HIS A 243 7.02 -2.08 2.24
C HIS A 243 7.81 -3.31 2.73
N LEU A 244 7.71 -4.47 2.06
CA LEU A 244 8.41 -5.68 2.54
C LEU A 244 9.93 -5.58 2.35
N THR A 245 10.39 -4.99 1.25
CA THR A 245 11.82 -4.80 0.98
C THR A 245 12.48 -3.83 1.95
N HIS A 246 11.74 -2.82 2.41
CA HIS A 246 12.18 -1.90 3.46
C HIS A 246 12.67 -2.62 4.73
N HIS A 247 12.01 -3.68 5.21
CA HIS A 247 12.47 -4.43 6.38
C HIS A 247 13.85 -5.08 6.22
N ASN A 248 14.25 -5.37 4.98
CA ASN A 248 15.52 -6.03 4.67
C ASN A 248 16.64 -5.03 4.35
N HIS A 249 16.29 -3.86 3.79
CA HIS A 249 17.23 -2.89 3.24
C HIS A 249 17.18 -1.51 3.91
N VAL A 250 16.41 -1.35 4.99
CA VAL A 250 16.32 -0.09 5.75
C VAL A 250 17.71 0.46 6.06
N GLY A 251 17.92 1.75 5.77
CA GLY A 251 19.19 2.44 6.05
C GLY A 251 20.41 1.91 5.27
N ASP A 252 20.22 1.09 4.23
CA ASP A 252 21.31 0.64 3.35
C ASP A 252 21.78 1.81 2.47
N SER A 253 22.97 2.35 2.72
CA SER A 253 23.50 3.49 1.96
C SER A 253 23.72 3.21 0.47
N GLU A 254 23.86 1.94 0.10
CA GLU A 254 24.02 1.56 -1.30
C GLU A 254 22.67 1.33 -1.96
N LYS A 255 21.67 0.77 -1.27
CA LYS A 255 20.37 0.42 -1.89
C LYS A 255 19.28 1.47 -1.69
N ALA A 256 19.22 2.11 -0.53
CA ALA A 256 18.18 3.06 -0.15
C ALA A 256 18.49 4.49 -0.64
N THR A 257 18.70 4.63 -1.95
CA THR A 257 18.91 5.93 -2.63
C THR A 257 17.75 6.22 -3.57
N LEU A 258 17.42 7.50 -3.76
CA LEU A 258 16.36 7.90 -4.70
C LEU A 258 16.72 7.50 -6.15
N ALA A 259 17.98 7.64 -6.55
CA ALA A 259 18.41 7.28 -7.91
C ALA A 259 18.17 5.80 -8.20
N LYS A 260 18.64 4.89 -7.34
CA LYS A 260 18.42 3.45 -7.54
C LYS A 260 16.93 3.09 -7.55
N LEU A 261 16.15 3.69 -6.68
CA LEU A 261 14.71 3.48 -6.62
C LEU A 261 14.01 3.74 -7.97
N PHE A 262 14.36 4.83 -8.64
CA PHE A 262 13.76 5.23 -9.91
C PHE A 262 14.37 4.51 -11.12
N ASP A 263 15.66 4.18 -11.08
CA ASP A 263 16.39 3.57 -12.20
C ASP A 263 16.30 2.03 -12.24
N SER A 264 15.87 1.39 -11.14
CA SER A 264 15.83 -0.06 -11.00
C SER A 264 14.82 -0.77 -11.91
N ASP A 265 15.21 -1.96 -12.38
CA ASP A 265 14.40 -2.90 -13.16
C ASP A 265 13.73 -4.00 -12.31
N GLN A 266 13.92 -3.99 -10.98
CA GLN A 266 13.32 -4.97 -10.07
C GLN A 266 11.85 -4.67 -9.84
N SER A 267 10.97 -5.66 -9.75
CA SER A 267 9.53 -5.39 -9.54
C SER A 267 9.24 -4.67 -8.22
N ASP A 268 9.99 -5.01 -7.18
CA ASP A 268 9.90 -4.38 -5.87
C ASP A 268 10.83 -3.16 -5.81
N PHE A 269 10.56 -2.26 -4.88
CA PHE A 269 11.43 -1.15 -4.56
C PHE A 269 12.58 -1.63 -3.68
N GLU A 270 13.74 -1.02 -3.82
CA GLU A 270 14.94 -1.34 -3.04
C GLU A 270 14.65 -1.10 -1.56
N ASP A 271 14.12 0.09 -1.25
CA ASP A 271 13.57 0.49 0.03
C ASP A 271 12.42 1.49 -0.22
N GLY A 272 11.18 1.07 0.05
CA GLY A 272 10.00 1.89 -0.21
C GLY A 272 9.86 3.12 0.68
N ASP A 273 10.53 3.17 1.83
CA ASP A 273 10.43 4.28 2.79
C ASP A 273 11.24 5.50 2.33
N VAL A 274 12.20 5.32 1.41
CA VAL A 274 12.97 6.40 0.76
C VAL A 274 12.06 7.46 0.13
N LEU A 275 10.90 7.06 -0.43
CA LEU A 275 9.88 7.98 -0.99
C LEU A 275 9.27 8.93 0.05
N PHE A 276 9.38 8.62 1.33
CA PHE A 276 8.83 9.44 2.41
C PHE A 276 9.94 10.14 3.18
N VAL A 277 11.05 9.44 3.40
CA VAL A 277 12.18 9.88 4.22
C VAL A 277 12.94 11.01 3.55
N ALA A 278 13.01 11.03 2.22
CA ALA A 278 13.69 12.09 1.45
C ALA A 278 13.19 13.52 1.77
N HIS A 279 11.98 13.66 2.30
CA HIS A 279 11.43 14.94 2.74
C HIS A 279 11.88 15.40 4.14
N ARG A 280 12.37 14.49 4.99
CA ARG A 280 12.52 14.73 6.44
C ARG A 280 13.82 14.27 7.06
N MET A 281 14.64 13.48 6.37
CA MET A 281 15.92 12.97 6.86
C MET A 281 16.98 13.01 5.77
N LYS A 282 18.25 13.02 6.18
CA LYS A 282 19.40 12.92 5.29
C LYS A 282 19.52 11.49 4.78
N LEU A 283 19.46 11.33 3.46
CA LEU A 283 19.82 10.12 2.73
C LEU A 283 21.23 10.25 2.16
N LYS A 284 22.00 9.15 2.18
CA LYS A 284 23.25 9.00 1.43
C LYS A 284 22.93 8.66 -0.04
N GLY A 285 23.82 9.02 -0.96
CA GLY A 285 23.70 8.73 -2.40
C GLY A 285 23.05 9.82 -3.26
N ASP A 286 22.90 9.50 -4.55
CA ASP A 286 22.50 10.43 -5.60
C ASP A 286 21.04 10.91 -5.48
N VAL A 287 20.81 12.16 -5.86
CA VAL A 287 19.55 12.87 -5.69
C VAL A 287 18.63 12.68 -6.91
N GLY A 288 17.57 11.89 -6.72
CA GLY A 288 16.38 11.88 -7.59
C GLY A 288 16.60 11.33 -9.01
N PRO A 289 15.50 11.23 -9.78
CA PRO A 289 15.55 10.78 -11.16
C PRO A 289 16.26 11.81 -12.05
N LYS A 290 16.96 11.30 -13.08
CA LYS A 290 17.72 12.09 -14.05
C LYS A 290 16.80 12.51 -15.20
N PHE A 291 16.62 13.81 -15.40
CA PHE A 291 15.82 14.34 -16.49
C PHE A 291 16.74 14.83 -17.62
N HIS A 292 16.48 14.36 -18.83
CA HIS A 292 17.20 14.80 -20.02
C HIS A 292 16.45 15.98 -20.63
N VAL A 293 17.00 17.20 -20.51
CA VAL A 293 16.40 18.39 -21.14
C VAL A 293 16.74 18.38 -22.62
N SER A 294 15.74 18.57 -23.48
CA SER A 294 15.95 18.55 -24.93
C SER A 294 16.80 19.75 -25.38
N SER A 295 17.67 19.50 -26.36
CA SER A 295 18.60 20.46 -26.98
C SER A 295 17.90 21.74 -27.50
N ALA A 296 16.60 21.68 -27.78
CA ALA A 296 15.79 22.80 -28.25
C ALA A 296 15.59 23.91 -27.18
N LEU A 297 15.66 23.57 -25.88
CA LEU A 297 15.50 24.54 -24.79
C LEU A 297 16.82 25.10 -24.26
N THR A 298 17.94 24.49 -24.63
CA THR A 298 19.29 24.76 -24.09
C THR A 298 20.27 25.27 -25.14
N GLY A 299 19.79 25.61 -26.34
CA GLY A 299 20.62 26.16 -27.41
C GLY A 299 21.63 25.17 -27.99
N GLY A 300 21.32 23.87 -28.02
CA GLY A 300 22.18 22.84 -28.64
C GLY A 300 22.70 21.78 -27.67
N GLU A 301 22.88 22.10 -26.38
CA GLU A 301 23.50 21.17 -25.41
C GLU A 301 22.49 20.22 -24.77
N LYS A 302 22.73 18.90 -24.82
CA LYS A 302 22.02 17.96 -23.93
C LYS A 302 22.48 18.19 -22.50
N ARG A 303 21.59 18.69 -21.63
CA ARG A 303 21.86 18.84 -20.20
C ARG A 303 21.05 17.81 -19.40
N GLU A 304 21.76 17.06 -18.55
CA GLU A 304 21.16 16.16 -17.57
C GLU A 304 20.86 16.96 -16.30
N LEU A 305 19.59 17.04 -15.91
CA LEU A 305 19.14 17.71 -14.71
C LEU A 305 18.70 16.66 -13.67
N LYS A 306 19.40 16.61 -12.54
CA LYS A 306 18.97 15.84 -11.37
C LYS A 306 18.08 16.72 -10.51
N MET A 307 16.80 16.38 -10.35
CA MET A 307 15.90 17.10 -9.45
C MET A 307 15.08 16.14 -8.58
N SER A 308 14.81 16.56 -7.35
CA SER A 308 13.91 15.87 -6.43
C SER A 308 13.22 16.92 -5.57
N ILE A 309 11.88 16.98 -5.64
CA ILE A 309 11.09 17.93 -4.85
C ILE A 309 11.27 17.67 -3.35
N SER A 310 11.29 16.40 -2.95
CA SER A 310 11.51 15.97 -1.58
C SER A 310 12.87 16.44 -1.05
N LYS A 311 13.95 16.19 -1.81
CA LYS A 311 15.29 16.65 -1.43
C LYS A 311 15.41 18.18 -1.44
N SER A 312 14.85 18.86 -2.43
CA SER A 312 14.84 20.33 -2.48
C SER A 312 14.11 20.93 -1.29
N GLY A 313 12.95 20.37 -0.91
CA GLY A 313 12.20 20.78 0.28
C GLY A 313 12.99 20.58 1.57
N PHE A 314 13.68 19.44 1.70
CA PHE A 314 14.52 19.13 2.86
C PHE A 314 15.80 19.98 2.92
N ASN A 315 16.48 20.20 1.79
CA ASN A 315 17.68 21.05 1.71
C ASN A 315 17.38 22.51 2.10
N ALA A 316 16.13 22.94 1.97
CA ALA A 316 15.72 24.25 2.45
C ALA A 316 15.68 24.34 3.99
N TRP A 317 15.75 23.24 4.74
CA TRP A 317 15.69 23.26 6.21
C TRP A 317 16.87 24.03 6.82
N LYS A 318 16.63 24.67 7.97
CA LYS A 318 17.65 25.38 8.76
C LYS A 318 17.70 24.84 10.17
N LEU A 319 18.90 24.66 10.71
CA LEU A 319 19.12 24.18 12.07
C LEU A 319 18.37 25.06 13.08
N GLN A 320 17.72 24.43 14.08
CA GLN A 320 16.93 25.08 15.13
C GLN A 320 15.78 25.98 14.62
N ARG A 321 15.24 25.74 13.42
CA ARG A 321 14.07 26.47 12.89
C ARG A 321 12.86 25.54 12.65
N PRO A 322 12.29 24.92 13.71
CA PRO A 322 11.30 23.85 13.57
C PRO A 322 10.03 24.26 12.83
N MET A 323 9.50 25.47 13.07
CA MET A 323 8.29 25.95 12.37
C MET A 323 8.51 26.10 10.87
N ARG A 324 9.65 26.70 10.48
CA ARG A 324 10.03 26.88 9.07
C ARG A 324 10.25 25.54 8.38
N ASN A 325 10.95 24.62 9.05
CA ASN A 325 11.25 23.30 8.51
C ASN A 325 9.97 22.46 8.39
N GLY A 326 9.06 22.53 9.38
CA GLY A 326 7.75 21.91 9.32
C GLY A 326 6.89 22.44 8.15
N LEU A 327 6.95 23.75 7.85
CA LEU A 327 6.28 24.33 6.68
C LEU A 327 6.92 23.84 5.37
N ALA A 328 8.24 23.86 5.25
CA ALA A 328 8.94 23.37 4.05
C ALA A 328 8.67 21.87 3.78
N PHE A 329 8.65 21.07 4.85
CA PHE A 329 8.24 19.67 4.82
C PHE A 329 6.80 19.53 4.34
N ALA A 330 5.85 20.19 5.00
CA ALA A 330 4.43 20.11 4.63
C ALA A 330 4.19 20.52 3.18
N SER A 331 4.81 21.61 2.71
CA SER A 331 4.68 22.08 1.32
C SER A 331 5.24 21.09 0.30
N SER A 332 6.48 20.61 0.50
CA SER A 332 7.10 19.66 -0.44
C SER A 332 6.36 18.32 -0.44
N PHE A 333 5.96 17.84 0.74
CA PHE A 333 5.20 16.59 0.89
C PHE A 333 3.85 16.70 0.21
N LEU A 334 3.04 17.73 0.51
CA LEU A 334 1.74 17.94 -0.13
C LEU A 334 1.84 18.02 -1.66
N PHE A 335 2.85 18.72 -2.18
CA PHE A 335 3.07 18.82 -3.62
C PHE A 335 3.33 17.43 -4.24
N GLU A 336 4.23 16.64 -3.66
CA GLU A 336 4.53 15.30 -4.18
C GLU A 336 3.30 14.38 -4.11
N ARG A 337 2.53 14.43 -3.02
CA ARG A 337 1.28 13.66 -2.89
C ARG A 337 0.25 14.07 -3.94
N PHE A 338 0.18 15.36 -4.27
CA PHE A 338 -0.69 15.86 -5.33
C PHE A 338 -0.23 15.37 -6.71
N MET A 339 1.07 15.36 -6.98
CA MET A 339 1.63 14.81 -8.22
C MET A 339 1.39 13.31 -8.36
N LEU A 340 1.46 12.54 -7.27
CA LEU A 340 1.11 11.11 -7.27
C LEU A 340 -0.37 10.88 -7.62
N MET A 341 -1.27 11.72 -7.10
CA MET A 341 -2.69 11.68 -7.46
C MET A 341 -2.90 11.93 -8.96
N ILE A 342 -2.17 12.86 -9.56
CA ILE A 342 -2.19 13.09 -11.02
C ILE A 342 -1.62 11.87 -11.76
N ASN A 343 -0.50 11.33 -11.29
CA ASN A 343 0.14 10.18 -11.90
C ASN A 343 -0.79 8.97 -11.95
N ASP A 344 -1.61 8.71 -10.93
CA ASP A 344 -2.61 7.65 -11.01
C ASP A 344 -3.54 7.78 -12.22
N VAL A 345 -3.94 9.01 -12.57
CA VAL A 345 -4.79 9.27 -13.74
C VAL A 345 -4.01 8.94 -15.01
N VAL A 346 -2.75 9.36 -15.09
CA VAL A 346 -1.85 9.06 -16.22
C VAL A 346 -1.68 7.54 -16.38
N VAL A 347 -1.39 6.82 -15.30
CA VAL A 347 -1.21 5.37 -15.28
C VAL A 347 -2.51 4.64 -15.64
N ALA A 348 -3.67 5.12 -15.16
CA ALA A 348 -4.96 4.53 -15.48
C ALA A 348 -5.27 4.61 -16.99
N LEU A 349 -4.95 5.74 -17.62
CA LEU A 349 -5.21 6.00 -19.03
C LEU A 349 -4.19 5.31 -19.96
N ILE A 350 -2.90 5.44 -19.65
CA ILE A 350 -1.81 5.00 -20.53
C ILE A 350 -1.40 3.54 -20.25
N GLY A 351 -1.60 3.05 -19.03
CA GLY A 351 -1.16 1.72 -18.61
C GLY A 351 0.33 1.61 -18.29
N ARG A 352 1.05 2.73 -18.21
CA ARG A 352 2.48 2.78 -17.87
C ARG A 352 2.75 3.80 -16.76
N ASN A 353 3.60 3.42 -15.82
CA ASN A 353 4.07 4.30 -14.75
C ASN A 353 5.39 4.95 -15.15
N PHE A 354 5.36 6.26 -15.40
CA PHE A 354 6.52 7.02 -15.89
C PHE A 354 7.50 7.43 -14.80
N PHE A 355 7.10 7.39 -13.52
CA PHE A 355 8.05 7.59 -12.43
C PHE A 355 9.02 6.43 -12.32
N PHE A 356 8.60 5.21 -12.65
CA PHE A 356 9.42 4.02 -12.58
C PHE A 356 9.52 3.33 -13.95
N PRO A 357 10.18 3.96 -14.93
CA PRO A 357 10.08 3.56 -16.33
C PRO A 357 10.80 2.23 -16.64
N ASN A 358 11.75 1.82 -15.81
CA ASN A 358 12.57 0.62 -16.03
C ASN A 358 11.98 -0.64 -15.38
N LYS A 359 10.92 -0.50 -14.58
CA LYS A 359 10.24 -1.62 -13.91
C LYS A 359 9.62 -2.58 -14.95
N PRO A 360 9.47 -3.88 -14.60
CA PRO A 360 9.03 -4.89 -15.56
C PRO A 360 7.56 -4.67 -15.97
N GLN A 361 7.16 -5.18 -17.14
CA GLN A 361 5.80 -4.97 -17.67
C GLN A 361 4.70 -5.37 -16.68
N LYS A 362 4.90 -6.46 -15.94
CA LYS A 362 3.96 -6.91 -14.90
C LYS A 362 3.71 -5.87 -13.81
N PHE A 363 4.74 -5.11 -13.41
CA PHE A 363 4.59 -4.00 -12.46
C PHE A 363 3.68 -2.91 -13.03
N HIS A 364 3.90 -2.55 -14.30
CA HIS A 364 3.05 -1.57 -14.99
C HIS A 364 1.60 -2.07 -15.12
N ASP A 365 1.38 -3.33 -15.47
CA ASP A 365 0.05 -3.93 -15.59
C ASP A 365 -0.69 -3.93 -14.24
N ASP A 366 0.00 -4.32 -13.16
CA ASP A 366 -0.54 -4.32 -11.80
C ASP A 366 -0.90 -2.89 -11.34
N CYS A 367 -0.04 -1.91 -11.64
CA CYS A 367 -0.32 -0.50 -11.35
C CYS A 367 -1.50 0.01 -12.17
N ALA A 368 -1.53 -0.26 -13.47
CA ALA A 368 -2.60 0.15 -14.38
C ALA A 368 -3.96 -0.38 -13.93
N LEU A 369 -4.03 -1.66 -13.57
CA LEU A 369 -5.25 -2.28 -13.06
C LEU A 369 -5.75 -1.57 -11.80
N TYR A 370 -4.87 -1.36 -10.82
CA TYR A 370 -5.23 -0.68 -9.59
C TYR A 370 -5.66 0.78 -9.84
N CYS A 371 -4.87 1.54 -10.59
CA CYS A 371 -5.13 2.95 -10.88
C CYS A 371 -6.46 3.12 -11.63
N ARG A 372 -6.82 2.24 -12.57
CA ARG A 372 -8.13 2.28 -13.25
C ARG A 372 -9.28 2.13 -12.26
N CYS A 373 -9.22 1.16 -11.36
CA CYS A 373 -10.25 0.97 -10.34
C CYS A 373 -10.30 2.16 -9.36
N ALA A 374 -9.16 2.63 -8.86
CA ALA A 374 -9.09 3.75 -7.92
C ALA A 374 -9.55 5.08 -8.56
N VAL A 375 -9.17 5.35 -9.82
CA VAL A 375 -9.65 6.52 -10.58
C VAL A 375 -11.15 6.42 -10.83
N ALA A 376 -11.69 5.23 -11.16
CA ALA A 376 -13.12 5.05 -11.33
C ALA A 376 -13.90 5.36 -10.03
N VAL A 377 -13.43 4.86 -8.88
CA VAL A 377 -14.02 5.19 -7.57
C VAL A 377 -14.00 6.70 -7.31
N ARG A 378 -12.86 7.36 -7.55
CA ARG A 378 -12.71 8.81 -7.41
C ARG A 378 -13.60 9.60 -8.36
N ALA A 379 -13.73 9.16 -9.61
CA ALA A 379 -14.60 9.79 -10.61
C ALA A 379 -16.08 9.70 -10.20
N VAL A 380 -16.50 8.57 -9.62
CA VAL A 380 -17.85 8.44 -9.06
C VAL A 380 -18.06 9.40 -7.88
N LEU A 381 -17.12 9.49 -6.95
CA LEU A 381 -17.20 10.44 -5.83
C LEU A 381 -17.25 11.90 -6.32
N LEU A 382 -16.40 12.24 -7.29
CA LEU A 382 -16.37 13.57 -7.92
C LEU A 382 -17.69 13.90 -8.61
N ALA A 383 -18.27 12.96 -9.36
CA ALA A 383 -19.55 13.16 -10.04
C ALA A 383 -20.73 13.32 -9.05
N LEU A 384 -20.67 12.65 -7.89
CA LEU A 384 -21.75 12.68 -6.90
C LEU A 384 -21.66 13.84 -5.90
N ALA A 385 -20.44 14.28 -5.56
CA ALA A 385 -20.20 15.23 -4.48
C ALA A 385 -19.26 16.40 -4.87
N GLY A 386 -18.82 16.49 -6.12
CA GLY A 386 -17.96 17.56 -6.60
C GLY A 386 -16.53 17.50 -6.04
N TRP A 387 -15.72 18.50 -6.37
CA TRP A 387 -14.27 18.50 -6.12
C TRP A 387 -13.88 18.41 -4.63
N LYS A 388 -14.75 18.88 -3.73
CA LYS A 388 -14.55 18.81 -2.27
C LYS A 388 -14.45 17.37 -1.75
N SER A 389 -15.03 16.40 -2.47
CA SER A 389 -14.90 14.98 -2.15
C SER A 389 -13.46 14.48 -2.29
N LEU A 390 -12.76 14.91 -3.35
CA LEU A 390 -11.36 14.58 -3.58
C LEU A 390 -10.44 15.40 -2.66
N LEU A 391 -10.78 16.68 -2.40
CA LEU A 391 -10.07 17.48 -1.40
C LEU A 391 -10.08 16.79 -0.03
N PHE A 392 -11.24 16.29 0.41
CA PHE A 392 -11.37 15.56 1.67
C PHE A 392 -10.45 14.34 1.75
N LEU A 393 -10.44 13.49 0.72
CA LEU A 393 -9.58 12.30 0.68
C LEU A 393 -8.09 12.69 0.68
N PHE A 394 -7.71 13.64 -0.16
CA PHE A 394 -6.36 14.18 -0.23
C PHE A 394 -5.85 14.71 1.10
N LEU A 395 -6.64 15.54 1.77
CA LEU A 395 -6.27 16.06 3.09
C LEU A 395 -6.27 14.94 4.15
N SER A 396 -7.25 14.05 4.16
CA SER A 396 -7.29 12.93 5.13
C SER A 396 -6.06 12.04 5.02
N GLU A 397 -5.57 11.77 3.82
CA GLU A 397 -4.42 10.87 3.60
C GLU A 397 -3.07 11.55 3.84
N THR A 398 -3.00 12.88 3.82
CA THR A 398 -1.74 13.62 3.96
C THR A 398 -1.57 14.24 5.35
N LEU A 399 -2.66 14.73 5.96
CA LEU A 399 -2.61 15.52 7.19
C LEU A 399 -2.05 14.72 8.38
N TRP A 400 -2.30 13.40 8.45
CA TRP A 400 -1.76 12.60 9.56
C TRP A 400 -0.23 12.51 9.57
N SER A 401 0.42 12.72 8.42
CA SER A 401 1.88 12.68 8.24
C SER A 401 2.56 14.05 8.42
N ILE A 402 1.80 15.15 8.55
CA ILE A 402 2.36 16.52 8.63
C ILE A 402 2.05 17.21 9.95
N PRO A 403 2.93 18.09 10.46
CA PRO A 403 2.64 18.85 11.66
C PRO A 403 1.47 19.84 11.43
N PRO A 404 0.67 20.15 12.46
CA PRO A 404 0.80 19.74 13.86
C PRO A 404 0.01 18.47 14.23
N HIS A 405 -0.42 17.65 13.26
CA HIS A 405 -1.27 16.50 13.54
C HIS A 405 -0.59 15.50 14.49
N PRO A 406 -1.25 14.98 15.54
CA PRO A 406 -0.61 14.12 16.55
C PRO A 406 0.12 12.87 16.00
N ALA A 407 -0.43 12.24 14.96
CA ALA A 407 0.20 11.07 14.33
C ALA A 407 1.53 11.39 13.64
N CYS A 408 1.77 12.65 13.26
CA CYS A 408 3.01 13.08 12.62
C CYS A 408 4.21 12.79 13.52
N ALA A 409 4.08 12.92 14.84
CA ALA A 409 5.14 12.62 15.79
C ALA A 409 5.70 11.20 15.65
N MET A 410 4.82 10.21 15.46
CA MET A 410 5.23 8.83 15.16
C MET A 410 5.89 8.77 13.78
N PHE A 411 5.20 9.25 12.74
CA PHE A 411 5.66 9.15 11.36
C PHE A 411 7.07 9.73 11.14
N VAL A 412 7.34 10.92 11.68
CA VAL A 412 8.62 11.60 11.47
C VAL A 412 9.76 11.06 12.34
N THR A 413 9.46 10.23 13.35
CA THR A 413 10.49 9.67 14.26
C THR A 413 10.77 8.19 14.06
N ASN A 414 9.94 7.46 13.31
CA ASN A 414 10.04 6.01 13.10
C ASN A 414 11.45 5.52 12.74
N HIS A 415 12.21 6.27 11.93
CA HIS A 415 13.54 5.90 11.42
C HIS A 415 14.62 6.94 11.68
N GLY A 416 14.47 7.72 12.76
CA GLY A 416 15.56 8.58 13.23
C GLY A 416 16.70 7.73 13.79
N SER A 417 17.93 8.24 13.68
CA SER A 417 19.14 7.63 14.21
C SER A 417 19.28 7.99 15.69
N GLY A 418 18.95 7.04 16.56
CA GLY A 418 19.23 7.13 17.98
C GLY A 418 20.63 6.62 18.32
N VAL A 419 21.08 6.84 19.54
CA VAL A 419 22.27 6.18 20.10
C VAL A 419 21.85 5.51 21.40
N ASP A 420 22.31 4.29 21.60
CA ASP A 420 22.19 3.61 22.89
C ASP A 420 23.25 4.18 23.85
N ASP A 421 22.80 4.82 24.94
CA ASP A 421 23.67 5.54 25.87
C ASP A 421 24.72 4.63 26.57
N HIS A 422 24.48 3.31 26.61
CA HIS A 422 25.37 2.35 27.26
C HIS A 422 26.41 1.76 26.31
N THR A 423 26.00 1.44 25.09
CA THR A 423 26.83 0.73 24.11
C THR A 423 27.43 1.65 23.05
N GLY A 424 26.91 2.87 22.90
CA GLY A 424 27.25 3.78 21.81
C GLY A 424 26.77 3.31 20.43
N ILE A 425 26.06 2.19 20.37
CA ILE A 425 25.56 1.62 19.11
C ILE A 425 24.35 2.43 18.66
N CYS A 426 24.29 2.71 17.36
CA CYS A 426 23.16 3.42 16.79
C CYS A 426 21.88 2.58 16.78
N ILE A 427 20.76 3.25 17.02
CA ILE A 427 19.41 2.70 17.04
C ILE A 427 18.70 3.15 15.75
N PRO A 428 18.40 2.24 14.81
CA PRO A 428 17.93 2.62 13.47
C PRO A 428 16.45 2.95 13.39
N SER A 429 15.68 2.63 14.41
CA SER A 429 14.25 2.94 14.45
C SER A 429 13.77 3.25 15.86
N SER A 430 12.71 4.05 15.96
CA SER A 430 12.19 4.50 17.26
C SER A 430 10.68 4.34 17.36
N SER A 431 10.22 4.13 18.59
CA SER A 431 8.81 4.06 18.94
C SER A 431 8.38 5.29 19.75
N THR A 432 7.13 5.71 19.55
CA THR A 432 6.51 6.82 20.28
C THR A 432 5.56 6.28 21.34
N TYR A 433 5.91 6.47 22.61
CA TYR A 433 5.14 6.01 23.76
C TYR A 433 4.41 7.18 24.43
N ALA A 434 3.28 7.58 23.85
CA ALA A 434 2.44 8.69 24.33
C ALA A 434 1.11 8.23 24.95
N GLY A 435 1.13 7.08 25.62
CA GLY A 435 -0.03 6.51 26.31
C GLY A 435 -1.01 5.71 25.44
N ARG A 436 -2.03 5.14 26.10
CA ARG A 436 -3.00 4.21 25.49
C ARG A 436 -3.87 4.87 24.42
N TRP A 437 -4.32 6.10 24.65
CA TRP A 437 -5.15 6.84 23.69
C TRP A 437 -4.41 7.13 22.39
N TYR A 438 -3.12 7.46 22.47
CA TYR A 438 -2.28 7.60 21.29
C TYR A 438 -2.10 6.29 20.53
N SER A 439 -1.93 5.18 21.27
CA SER A 439 -1.82 3.85 20.68
C SER A 439 -3.11 3.42 19.96
N LEU A 440 -4.28 3.77 20.51
CA LEU A 440 -5.57 3.54 19.86
C LEU A 440 -5.72 4.42 18.61
N PHE A 441 -5.41 5.71 18.74
CA PHE A 441 -5.47 6.67 17.65
C PHE A 441 -4.61 6.26 16.45
N THR A 442 -3.43 5.71 16.72
CA THR A 442 -2.47 5.27 15.70
C THR A 442 -2.55 3.77 15.39
N LEU A 443 -3.54 3.05 15.96
CA LEU A 443 -3.76 1.61 15.80
C LEU A 443 -2.49 0.74 16.06
N GLY A 444 -1.67 1.14 17.03
CA GLY A 444 -0.47 0.42 17.45
C GLY A 444 0.78 0.65 16.59
N THR A 445 0.70 1.41 15.50
CA THR A 445 1.89 1.74 14.67
C THR A 445 2.94 2.56 15.40
N ASN A 446 2.56 3.23 16.49
CA ASN A 446 3.49 3.95 17.36
C ASN A 446 4.54 3.03 18.02
N TYR A 447 4.33 1.71 17.99
CA TYR A 447 5.28 0.67 18.37
C TYR A 447 6.13 0.22 17.15
N HIS A 448 6.74 1.17 16.45
CA HIS A 448 7.43 0.92 15.17
C HIS A 448 8.71 0.09 15.31
N CYS A 449 9.51 0.33 16.35
CA CYS A 449 10.69 -0.49 16.65
C CYS A 449 10.30 -1.95 16.94
N GLU A 450 9.26 -2.15 17.77
CA GLU A 450 8.69 -3.46 18.05
C GLU A 450 8.21 -4.15 16.76
N HIS A 451 7.62 -3.40 15.83
CA HIS A 451 7.18 -3.91 14.54
C HIS A 451 8.36 -4.41 13.70
N HIS A 452 9.46 -3.65 13.62
CA HIS A 452 10.66 -4.12 12.91
C HIS A 452 11.30 -5.35 13.55
N ASP A 453 11.26 -5.47 14.88
CA ASP A 453 11.74 -6.65 15.59
C ASP A 453 10.85 -7.88 15.33
N PHE A 454 9.51 -7.72 15.28
CA PHE A 454 8.55 -8.80 15.05
C PHE A 454 7.44 -8.40 14.05
N PRO A 455 7.74 -8.38 12.74
CA PRO A 455 6.82 -7.84 11.74
C PRO A 455 5.53 -8.63 11.58
N THR A 456 5.53 -9.90 11.99
CA THR A 456 4.33 -10.74 11.90
C THR A 456 3.47 -10.71 13.17
N ILE A 457 3.86 -9.99 14.24
CA ILE A 457 2.94 -9.70 15.35
C ILE A 457 2.00 -8.56 14.90
N PRO A 458 0.66 -8.74 14.93
CA PRO A 458 -0.28 -7.69 14.54
C PRO A 458 -0.10 -6.44 15.41
N LEU A 459 -0.24 -5.23 14.85
CA LEU A 459 0.23 -4.03 15.56
C LEU A 459 -0.48 -3.75 16.89
N HIS A 460 -1.78 -4.06 16.97
CA HIS A 460 -2.55 -3.92 18.21
C HIS A 460 -2.02 -4.83 19.36
N LYS A 461 -1.12 -5.78 19.06
CA LYS A 461 -0.46 -6.68 20.02
C LYS A 461 1.00 -6.30 20.31
N LEU A 462 1.61 -5.34 19.61
CA LEU A 462 3.02 -4.96 19.83
C LEU A 462 3.25 -4.38 21.24
N GLY A 463 2.26 -3.73 21.82
CA GLY A 463 2.32 -3.34 23.24
C GLY A 463 2.43 -4.53 24.20
N GLN A 464 2.03 -5.75 23.81
CA GLN A 464 2.24 -6.97 24.60
C GLN A 464 3.67 -7.50 24.44
N LEU A 465 4.24 -7.45 23.22
CA LEU A 465 5.65 -7.76 22.97
C LEU A 465 6.56 -6.92 23.88
N ARG A 466 6.33 -5.60 23.94
CA ARG A 466 7.06 -4.70 24.84
C ARG A 466 6.91 -5.08 26.31
N LYS A 467 5.78 -5.63 26.75
CA LYS A 467 5.60 -6.08 28.15
C LYS A 467 6.34 -7.39 28.45
N ILE A 468 6.53 -8.24 27.46
CA ILE A 468 7.23 -9.52 27.61
C ILE A 468 8.74 -9.30 27.68
N ALA A 469 9.27 -8.40 26.84
CA ALA A 469 10.70 -8.10 26.73
C ALA A 469 10.98 -6.58 26.90
N PRO A 470 10.61 -5.97 28.05
CA PRO A 470 10.67 -4.52 28.24
C PRO A 470 12.09 -3.94 28.16
N GLU A 471 13.11 -4.70 28.55
CA GLU A 471 14.51 -4.27 28.57
C GLU A 471 15.11 -4.05 27.18
N PHE A 472 14.48 -4.59 26.13
CA PHE A 472 14.91 -4.35 24.76
C PHE A 472 14.41 -3.01 24.24
N TYR A 473 13.50 -2.33 24.93
CA TYR A 473 12.88 -1.09 24.45
C TYR A 473 13.09 0.06 25.43
N ARG A 474 13.12 1.28 24.90
CA ARG A 474 13.28 2.50 25.72
C ARG A 474 12.23 2.53 26.85
N ALA A 475 12.68 2.86 28.06
CA ALA A 475 11.80 3.07 29.20
C ALA A 475 10.87 4.29 29.02
N GLY A 476 9.72 4.27 29.71
CA GLY A 476 8.78 5.40 29.76
C GLY A 476 7.56 5.28 28.83
N ASN A 477 6.53 6.08 29.13
CA ASN A 477 5.22 6.03 28.46
C ASN A 477 4.49 7.38 28.36
N ARG A 478 5.22 8.50 28.57
CA ARG A 478 4.67 9.86 28.62
C ARG A 478 5.36 10.79 27.61
N ASP A 479 5.68 10.27 26.43
CA ASP A 479 6.28 11.10 25.38
C ASP A 479 5.37 12.27 25.05
N ASN A 480 5.93 13.48 25.08
CA ASN A 480 5.25 14.67 24.58
C ASN A 480 5.39 14.71 23.05
N ILE A 481 4.30 14.42 22.34
CA ILE A 481 4.27 14.36 20.87
C ILE A 481 4.68 15.67 20.19
N PHE A 482 4.36 16.82 20.79
CA PHE A 482 4.75 18.13 20.25
C PHE A 482 6.23 18.40 20.45
N SER A 483 6.80 17.96 21.58
CA SER A 483 8.25 18.02 21.82
C SER A 483 9.01 17.13 20.82
N LYS A 484 8.53 15.91 20.58
CA LYS A 484 9.10 15.01 19.56
C LYS A 484 9.09 15.63 18.17
N MET A 485 7.94 16.16 17.72
CA MET A 485 7.86 16.85 16.43
C MET A 485 8.80 18.05 16.37
N ARG A 486 8.81 18.89 17.42
CA ARG A 486 9.71 20.05 17.49
C ARG A 486 11.16 19.64 17.34
N LYS A 487 11.61 18.59 18.04
CA LYS A 487 12.97 18.05 17.93
C LYS A 487 13.26 17.58 16.51
N ALA A 488 12.40 16.73 15.94
CA ALA A 488 12.56 16.19 14.59
C ALA A 488 12.71 17.29 13.52
N PHE A 489 11.94 18.38 13.63
CA PHE A 489 12.05 19.51 12.70
C PHE A 489 13.15 20.52 13.07
N ALA A 490 13.71 20.49 14.28
CA ALA A 490 14.78 21.41 14.68
C ALA A 490 16.17 20.89 14.27
N THR A 491 16.39 19.58 14.40
CA THR A 491 17.67 18.92 14.16
C THR A 491 17.49 17.76 13.16
N PRO A 492 17.57 18.04 11.84
CA PRO A 492 17.43 17.00 10.83
C PRO A 492 18.47 15.88 11.01
N ASP A 493 17.96 14.66 11.03
CA ASP A 493 18.70 13.44 11.35
C ASP A 493 19.03 12.64 10.08
N PHE A 494 19.95 11.69 10.19
CA PHE A 494 20.18 10.70 9.14
C PHE A 494 19.15 9.58 9.21
N TYR A 495 18.85 9.03 8.03
CA TYR A 495 17.94 7.91 7.93
C TYR A 495 18.57 6.64 8.51
N ALA A 496 17.92 6.05 9.53
CA ALA A 496 18.20 4.71 10.05
C ALA A 496 19.70 4.37 10.16
N CYS A 497 20.46 5.20 10.87
CA CYS A 497 21.89 4.99 11.14
C CYS A 497 22.80 5.05 9.90
N MET A 498 22.36 5.66 8.79
CA MET A 498 23.19 5.78 7.60
C MET A 498 24.53 6.49 7.86
N ASP A 499 24.64 7.32 8.88
CA ASP A 499 25.84 8.10 9.25
C ASP A 499 26.79 7.42 10.25
N VAL A 500 26.47 6.22 10.74
CA VAL A 500 27.31 5.55 11.75
C VAL A 500 28.71 5.23 11.24
N ASN A 501 28.88 5.10 9.93
CA ASN A 501 30.18 4.88 9.28
C ASN A 501 30.86 6.19 8.82
N THR A 502 30.48 7.36 9.35
CA THR A 502 31.04 8.67 8.94
C THR A 502 31.70 9.45 10.09
N LEU A 503 32.24 8.74 11.08
CA LEU A 503 33.31 9.30 11.91
C LEU A 503 34.63 9.26 11.11
N GLU A 504 34.70 10.08 10.06
CA GLU A 504 35.95 10.53 9.41
C GLU A 504 35.86 12.03 9.17
#